data_AF-A0A2V8VZ11-F1
#
_entry.id   AF-A0A2V8VZ11-F1
#
_cell.length_a   1.000
_cell.length_b   1.000
_cell.length_c   1.000
_cell.angle_alpha   90.00
_cell.angle_beta   90.00
_cell.angle_gamma   90.00
#
_symmetry.space_group_name_H-M   'P 1'
#
loop_
_entity.id
_entity.type
_entity.pdbx_description
1 polymer ?
#
loop_
_entity_poly.entity_id
_entity_poly.type
_entity_poly.pdbx_seq_one_letter_code
_entity_poly.pdbx_strand_id
1 'polypeptide(L)'
;MKRVHLVVLWHMHQPQYRDPESGRYVLPWTRLHALKDYWGMVDVLREFPNFHATFNVVPSLGMQLEEYASCSFKEPWFSLAFKNTDELTREDKAEIIARAFQVNHERLMSRWPRFVELFEWSRPAGGAQALVSFTPRDWRDLQLLSQLAWMEESWFEKDDLVSRLATKGKDYTEQEKSGLRKKQLEFLGLVLPAYGNAAQSGQIELSTTPFYHPILPLICDSDIARVANPGTPLPRRAYRRPEDAREQLRLAREYHERVFGSKPAGLWPSEGSVSDQALTIAAEEGFQWFGTDEGVLGRTLNVGFFRDGNGIPATL
;
A
#
# COMPACT_ATOMS: atom_id res chain seq x y z
N MET A 1 -30.00 2.97 -25.81
CA MET A 1 -29.21 3.51 -24.68
C MET A 1 -27.79 3.76 -25.16
N LYS A 2 -27.17 4.89 -24.79
CA LYS A 2 -25.74 5.13 -25.11
C LYS A 2 -24.89 4.22 -24.21
N ARG A 3 -23.91 3.53 -24.81
CA ARG A 3 -22.96 2.68 -24.07
C ARG A 3 -21.86 3.56 -23.48
N VAL A 4 -21.59 3.42 -22.20
CA VAL A 4 -20.45 4.06 -21.50
C VAL A 4 -19.40 2.99 -21.27
N HIS A 5 -18.15 3.31 -21.59
CA HIS A 5 -17.00 2.49 -21.23
C HIS A 5 -16.42 3.04 -19.92
N LEU A 6 -16.51 2.25 -18.85
CA LEU A 6 -15.97 2.59 -17.55
C LEU A 6 -14.65 1.85 -17.35
N VAL A 7 -13.59 2.58 -17.02
CA VAL A 7 -12.30 2.01 -16.62
C VAL A 7 -12.06 2.40 -15.17
N VAL A 8 -11.95 1.40 -14.30
CA VAL A 8 -11.56 1.59 -12.89
C VAL A 8 -10.10 1.20 -12.76
N LEU A 9 -9.28 2.14 -12.30
CA LEU A 9 -7.85 1.94 -12.06
C LEU A 9 -7.51 2.18 -10.59
N TRP A 10 -6.93 1.19 -9.94
CA TRP A 10 -6.40 1.31 -8.59
C TRP A 10 -4.88 1.46 -8.61
N HIS A 11 -4.37 2.58 -8.10
CA HIS A 11 -2.94 2.80 -7.93
C HIS A 11 -2.47 2.36 -6.56
N MET A 12 -1.78 1.21 -6.49
CA MET A 12 -1.24 0.69 -5.25
C MET A 12 0.21 1.10 -5.08
N HIS A 13 0.43 2.03 -4.15
CA HIS A 13 1.74 2.56 -3.84
C HIS A 13 2.01 2.57 -2.33
N GLN A 14 3.24 2.23 -1.98
CA GLN A 14 3.87 2.57 -0.71
C GLN A 14 5.30 3.03 -1.02
N PRO A 15 5.82 4.04 -0.30
CA PRO A 15 7.24 4.36 -0.32
C PRO A 15 8.10 3.14 0.02
N GLN A 16 9.38 3.18 -0.34
CA GLN A 16 10.35 2.21 0.16
C GLN A 16 10.60 2.47 1.65
N TYR A 17 10.05 1.61 2.51
CA TYR A 17 10.24 1.72 3.96
C TYR A 17 11.48 0.98 4.47
N ARG A 18 12.10 0.14 3.65
CA ARG A 18 13.36 -0.50 4.00
C ARG A 18 14.50 0.51 3.89
N ASP A 19 15.10 0.83 5.03
CA ASP A 19 16.31 1.64 5.09
C ASP A 19 17.47 0.90 4.39
N PRO A 20 18.12 1.50 3.38
CA PRO A 20 19.12 0.80 2.58
C PRO A 20 20.41 0.48 3.36
N GLU A 21 20.74 1.25 4.40
CA GLU A 21 21.95 1.05 5.21
C GLU A 21 21.78 -0.09 6.21
N SER A 22 20.74 -0.04 7.04
CA SER A 22 20.48 -1.03 8.10
C SER A 22 19.68 -2.24 7.62
N GLY A 23 18.99 -2.12 6.49
CA GLY A 23 18.02 -3.10 5.99
C GLY A 23 16.77 -3.21 6.85
N ARG A 24 16.54 -2.29 7.79
CA ARG A 24 15.37 -2.29 8.69
C ARG A 24 14.21 -1.55 8.05
N TYR A 25 13.01 -2.09 8.21
CA TYR A 25 11.78 -1.37 7.86
C TYR A 25 11.49 -0.32 8.93
N VAL A 26 11.39 0.94 8.51
CA VAL A 26 11.13 2.07 9.42
C VAL A 26 9.65 2.22 9.76
N LEU A 27 8.76 1.73 8.90
CA LEU A 27 7.31 1.75 9.07
C LEU A 27 6.69 0.43 8.56
N PRO A 28 5.59 -0.04 9.18
CA PRO A 28 5.00 -1.35 8.88
C PRO A 28 3.94 -1.31 7.75
N TRP A 29 3.76 -0.16 7.10
CA TRP A 29 2.57 0.11 6.27
C TRP A 29 2.42 -0.86 5.10
N THR A 30 3.52 -1.26 4.45
CA THR A 30 3.47 -2.27 3.39
C THR A 30 2.84 -3.58 3.90
N ARG A 31 3.29 -4.10 5.05
CA ARG A 31 2.73 -5.33 5.63
C ARG A 31 1.28 -5.16 6.05
N LEU A 32 0.96 -4.06 6.74
CA LEU A 32 -0.38 -3.83 7.27
C LEU A 32 -1.42 -3.66 6.15
N HIS A 33 -1.10 -2.92 5.09
CA HIS A 33 -1.99 -2.80 3.93
C HIS A 33 -2.04 -4.08 3.09
N ALA A 34 -0.97 -4.88 3.04
CA ALA A 34 -1.01 -6.18 2.39
C ALA A 34 -1.96 -7.16 3.08
N LEU A 35 -1.98 -7.15 4.42
CA LEU A 35 -2.88 -7.99 5.23
C LEU A 35 -4.33 -7.51 5.19
N LYS A 36 -4.56 -6.21 5.00
CA LYS A 36 -5.90 -5.60 5.05
C LYS A 36 -6.57 -5.42 3.70
N ASP A 37 -5.84 -4.92 2.72
CA ASP A 37 -6.41 -4.31 1.51
C ASP A 37 -6.05 -5.10 0.25
N TYR A 38 -4.75 -5.31 -0.01
CA TYR A 38 -4.30 -5.72 -1.35
C TYR A 38 -4.87 -7.06 -1.81
N TRP A 39 -4.89 -8.09 -0.97
CA TRP A 39 -5.44 -9.38 -1.38
C TRP A 39 -6.97 -9.31 -1.57
N GLY A 40 -7.70 -8.70 -0.63
CA GLY A 40 -9.17 -8.61 -0.69
C GLY A 40 -9.69 -7.83 -1.89
N MET A 41 -8.98 -6.77 -2.30
CA MET A 41 -9.33 -5.95 -3.46
C MET A 41 -9.40 -6.74 -4.77
N VAL A 42 -8.55 -7.74 -4.95
CA VAL A 42 -8.59 -8.60 -6.14
C VAL A 42 -9.45 -9.84 -5.94
N ASP A 43 -9.50 -10.40 -4.72
CA ASP A 43 -10.32 -11.57 -4.41
C ASP A 43 -11.82 -11.28 -4.59
N VAL A 44 -12.30 -10.11 -4.18
CA VAL A 44 -13.71 -9.70 -4.32
C VAL A 44 -14.18 -9.68 -5.78
N LEU A 45 -13.27 -9.49 -6.74
CA LEU A 45 -13.65 -9.51 -8.16
C LEU A 45 -14.11 -10.90 -8.61
N ARG A 46 -13.73 -11.98 -7.92
CA ARG A 46 -14.20 -13.34 -8.25
C ARG A 46 -15.70 -13.50 -8.14
N GLU A 47 -16.36 -12.70 -7.30
CA GLU A 47 -17.81 -12.65 -7.17
C GLU A 47 -18.48 -11.94 -8.37
N PHE A 48 -17.70 -11.20 -9.16
CA PHE A 48 -18.16 -10.40 -10.30
C PHE A 48 -17.34 -10.72 -11.57
N PRO A 49 -17.47 -11.94 -12.15
CA PRO A 49 -16.61 -12.41 -13.24
C PRO A 49 -16.68 -11.58 -14.53
N ASN A 50 -17.75 -10.80 -14.73
CA ASN A 50 -17.91 -9.91 -15.89
C ASN A 50 -17.32 -8.50 -15.65
N PHE A 51 -16.96 -8.17 -14.41
CA PHE A 51 -16.34 -6.89 -14.08
C PHE A 51 -14.83 -6.98 -14.31
N HIS A 52 -14.31 -6.00 -15.02
CA HIS A 52 -12.90 -5.89 -15.35
C HIS A 52 -12.34 -4.59 -14.76
N ALA A 53 -11.12 -4.64 -14.28
CA ALA A 53 -10.45 -3.48 -13.69
C ALA A 53 -8.96 -3.48 -14.02
N THR A 54 -8.33 -2.32 -13.85
CA THR A 54 -6.88 -2.18 -13.94
C THR A 54 -6.33 -1.99 -12.53
N PHE A 55 -5.29 -2.74 -12.20
CA PHE A 55 -4.50 -2.50 -11.00
C PHE A 55 -3.11 -2.08 -11.40
N ASN A 56 -2.62 -1.03 -10.77
CA ASN A 56 -1.25 -0.60 -10.90
C ASN A 56 -0.49 -1.04 -9.66
N VAL A 57 0.56 -1.85 -9.87
CA VAL A 57 1.47 -2.29 -8.81
C VAL A 57 2.80 -1.56 -9.00
N VAL A 58 3.12 -0.65 -8.08
CA VAL A 58 4.43 0.02 -8.10
C VAL A 58 5.53 -1.01 -7.79
N PRO A 59 6.61 -1.09 -8.59
CA PRO A 59 7.66 -2.10 -8.37
C PRO A 59 8.32 -2.04 -6.98
N SER A 60 8.56 -0.85 -6.43
CA SER A 60 9.10 -0.70 -5.08
C SER A 60 8.16 -1.20 -3.97
N LEU A 61 6.84 -1.15 -4.18
CA LEU A 61 5.87 -1.82 -3.31
C LEU A 61 5.97 -3.34 -3.49
N GLY A 62 5.96 -3.82 -4.73
CA GLY A 62 6.06 -5.25 -5.03
C GLY A 62 7.32 -5.89 -4.43
N MET A 63 8.47 -5.25 -4.54
CA MET A 63 9.72 -5.73 -3.93
C MET A 63 9.59 -5.94 -2.43
N GLN A 64 8.98 -5.00 -1.71
CA GLN A 64 8.75 -5.13 -0.28
C GLN A 64 7.78 -6.28 0.01
N LEU A 65 6.72 -6.45 -0.79
CA LEU A 65 5.79 -7.58 -0.66
C LEU A 65 6.51 -8.93 -0.86
N GLU A 66 7.45 -9.04 -1.80
CA GLU A 66 8.28 -10.25 -1.97
C GLU A 66 9.17 -10.52 -0.74
N GLU A 67 9.75 -9.49 -0.12
CA GLU A 67 10.52 -9.64 1.12
C GLU A 67 9.65 -10.13 2.28
N TYR A 68 8.44 -9.60 2.43
CA TYR A 68 7.48 -10.07 3.43
C TYR A 68 7.04 -11.51 3.17
N ALA A 69 6.66 -11.83 1.94
CA ALA A 69 6.22 -13.16 1.53
C ALA A 69 7.32 -14.23 1.71
N SER A 70 8.58 -13.88 1.45
CA SER A 70 9.74 -14.76 1.65
C SER A 70 10.23 -14.83 3.10
N CYS A 71 9.58 -14.10 4.03
CA CYS A 71 10.03 -13.94 5.41
C CYS A 71 11.43 -13.32 5.56
N SER A 72 11.94 -12.65 4.51
CA SER A 72 13.27 -12.04 4.47
C SER A 72 13.22 -10.53 4.77
N PHE A 73 12.63 -10.16 5.91
CA PHE A 73 12.45 -8.76 6.30
C PHE A 73 12.89 -8.52 7.76
N LYS A 74 13.25 -7.27 8.05
CA LYS A 74 13.57 -6.81 9.42
C LYS A 74 12.63 -5.66 9.79
N GLU A 75 11.42 -6.01 10.22
CA GLU A 75 10.44 -5.04 10.70
C GLU A 75 10.37 -5.07 12.22
N PRO A 76 10.82 -4.01 12.93
CA PRO A 76 10.83 -3.98 14.39
C PRO A 76 9.43 -4.13 14.99
N TRP A 77 8.42 -3.53 14.36
CA TRP A 77 7.04 -3.61 14.84
C TRP A 77 6.49 -5.04 14.75
N PHE A 78 6.70 -5.76 13.65
CA PHE A 78 6.33 -7.17 13.54
C PHE A 78 6.98 -8.02 14.64
N SER A 79 8.29 -7.86 14.86
CA SER A 79 9.00 -8.59 15.92
C SER A 79 8.42 -8.27 17.30
N LEU A 80 8.11 -7.01 17.58
CA LEU A 80 7.56 -6.56 18.85
C LEU A 80 6.11 -7.00 19.08
N ALA A 81 5.27 -6.96 18.04
CA ALA A 81 3.87 -7.40 18.09
C ALA A 81 3.75 -8.90 18.43
N PHE A 82 4.76 -9.70 18.11
CA PHE A 82 4.77 -11.14 18.37
C PHE A 82 5.79 -11.59 19.42
N LYS A 83 6.53 -10.66 20.05
CA LYS A 83 7.45 -10.97 21.16
C LYS A 83 6.69 -11.51 22.37
N ASN A 84 7.24 -12.51 23.06
CA ASN A 84 6.62 -13.05 24.28
C ASN A 84 6.41 -11.92 25.30
N THR A 85 5.21 -11.86 25.87
CA THR A 85 4.83 -10.76 26.74
C THR A 85 5.66 -10.71 28.03
N ASP A 86 6.13 -11.85 28.53
CA ASP A 86 6.98 -11.94 29.73
C ASP A 86 8.40 -11.41 29.49
N GLU A 87 8.80 -11.24 28.22
CA GLU A 87 10.11 -10.74 27.81
C GLU A 87 10.11 -9.26 27.41
N LEU A 88 8.96 -8.58 27.49
CA LEU A 88 8.83 -7.19 27.09
C LEU A 88 9.56 -6.28 28.09
N THR A 89 10.51 -5.49 27.56
CA THR A 89 11.14 -4.41 28.34
C THR A 89 10.21 -3.21 28.48
N ARG A 90 10.65 -2.20 29.22
CA ARG A 90 9.89 -0.94 29.34
C ARG A 90 9.83 -0.20 27.99
N GLU A 91 10.90 -0.25 27.23
CA GLU A 91 11.03 0.37 25.91
C GLU A 91 10.13 -0.34 24.89
N ASP A 92 10.11 -1.68 24.91
CA ASP A 92 9.18 -2.49 24.12
C ASP A 92 7.72 -2.09 24.36
N LYS A 93 7.33 -1.97 25.63
CA LYS A 93 5.97 -1.58 26.04
C LYS A 93 5.60 -0.16 25.57
N ALA A 94 6.55 0.78 25.65
CA ALA A 94 6.34 2.14 25.18
C ALA A 94 6.12 2.19 23.65
N GLU A 95 6.91 1.43 22.89
CA GLU A 95 6.75 1.34 21.44
C GLU A 95 5.44 0.63 21.07
N ILE A 96 5.01 -0.40 21.81
CA ILE A 96 3.69 -1.03 21.62
C ILE A 96 2.57 0.00 21.77
N ILE A 97 2.56 0.82 22.82
CA ILE A 97 1.53 1.86 22.98
C ILE A 97 1.56 2.84 21.80
N ALA A 98 2.75 3.26 21.38
CA ALA A 98 2.88 4.24 20.29
C ALA A 98 2.36 3.71 18.93
N ARG A 99 2.41 2.39 18.70
CA ARG A 99 2.09 1.75 17.42
C ARG A 99 0.75 1.04 17.38
N ALA A 100 0.37 0.36 18.45
CA ALA A 100 -0.79 -0.53 18.47
C ALA A 100 -2.09 0.19 18.10
N PHE A 101 -2.21 1.48 18.46
CA PHE A 101 -3.41 2.29 18.21
C PHE A 101 -3.33 3.14 16.93
N GLN A 102 -2.30 2.97 16.10
CA GLN A 102 -2.19 3.59 14.77
C GLN A 102 -3.08 2.83 13.78
N VAL A 103 -4.39 2.92 14.00
CA VAL A 103 -5.44 2.21 13.26
C VAL A 103 -6.68 3.09 13.23
N ASN A 104 -7.61 2.88 12.28
CA ASN A 104 -8.87 3.63 12.29
C ASN A 104 -9.72 3.25 13.51
N HIS A 105 -9.95 4.20 14.42
CA HIS A 105 -10.62 3.93 15.69
C HIS A 105 -12.09 3.56 15.52
N GLU A 106 -12.80 4.23 14.61
CA GLU A 106 -14.24 4.05 14.41
C GLU A 106 -14.60 2.76 13.67
N ARG A 107 -13.77 2.32 12.71
CA ARG A 107 -14.07 1.19 11.82
C ARG A 107 -13.33 -0.09 12.15
N LEU A 108 -12.13 0.00 12.72
CA LEU A 108 -11.25 -1.14 12.95
C LEU A 108 -11.09 -1.45 14.44
N MET A 109 -10.73 -0.47 15.26
CA MET A 109 -10.53 -0.68 16.70
C MET A 109 -11.85 -1.03 17.42
N SER A 110 -12.92 -0.32 17.07
CA SER A 110 -14.26 -0.47 17.66
C SER A 110 -14.88 -1.86 17.49
N ARG A 111 -14.33 -2.71 16.59
CA ARG A 111 -14.77 -4.11 16.39
C ARG A 111 -14.60 -4.96 17.64
N TRP A 112 -13.64 -4.62 18.50
CA TRP A 112 -13.36 -5.35 19.73
C TRP A 112 -13.47 -4.44 20.96
N PRO A 113 -14.47 -4.67 21.84
CA PRO A 113 -14.62 -3.90 23.07
C PRO A 113 -13.33 -3.86 23.91
N ARG A 114 -12.62 -4.98 23.96
CA ARG A 114 -11.34 -5.09 24.66
C ARG A 114 -10.27 -4.15 24.11
N PHE A 115 -10.23 -3.93 22.80
CA PHE A 115 -9.25 -3.05 22.19
C PHE A 115 -9.52 -1.59 22.57
N VAL A 116 -10.80 -1.21 22.60
CA VAL A 116 -11.26 0.10 23.07
C VAL A 116 -10.93 0.30 24.55
N GLU A 117 -11.18 -0.70 25.41
CA GLU A 117 -10.79 -0.64 26.83
C GLU A 117 -9.30 -0.36 27.02
N LEU A 118 -8.44 -1.13 26.32
CA LEU A 118 -7.00 -0.97 26.39
C LEU A 118 -6.55 0.39 25.86
N PHE A 119 -7.19 0.91 24.80
CA PHE A 119 -6.94 2.26 24.32
C PHE A 119 -7.24 3.29 25.41
N GLU A 120 -8.45 3.30 25.97
CA GLU A 120 -8.85 4.26 26.99
C GLU A 120 -7.98 4.18 28.26
N TRP A 121 -7.61 2.98 28.70
CA TRP A 121 -6.71 2.80 29.84
C TRP A 121 -5.27 3.28 29.56
N SER A 122 -4.87 3.33 28.28
CA SER A 122 -3.54 3.84 27.88
C SER A 122 -3.47 5.36 27.77
N ARG A 123 -4.60 6.06 27.59
CA ARG A 123 -4.60 7.51 27.39
C ARG A 123 -4.08 8.34 28.58
N PRO A 124 -4.38 8.02 29.85
CA PRO A 124 -3.90 8.80 30.98
C PRO A 124 -2.37 8.93 30.99
N ALA A 125 -1.89 10.14 31.28
CA ALA A 125 -0.46 10.48 31.32
C ALA A 125 0.32 10.09 30.04
N GLY A 126 -0.33 10.10 28.88
CA GLY A 126 0.31 9.82 27.59
C GLY A 126 0.89 8.41 27.47
N GLY A 127 0.23 7.40 28.07
CA GLY A 127 0.71 6.02 28.07
C GLY A 127 1.50 5.62 29.31
N ALA A 128 2.03 6.57 30.08
CA ALA A 128 2.88 6.27 31.23
C ALA A 128 2.17 5.44 32.32
N GLN A 129 0.86 5.65 32.50
CA GLN A 129 0.08 4.87 33.45
C GLN A 129 -0.03 3.40 33.03
N ALA A 130 -0.29 3.13 31.75
CA ALA A 130 -0.39 1.77 31.22
C ALA A 130 0.92 0.99 31.33
N LEU A 131 2.08 1.65 31.21
CA LEU A 131 3.39 1.01 31.42
C LEU A 131 3.52 0.36 32.80
N VAL A 132 2.81 0.88 33.80
CA VAL A 132 2.82 0.38 35.18
C VAL A 132 1.63 -0.54 35.46
N SER A 133 0.43 -0.19 34.98
CA SER A 133 -0.80 -0.90 35.36
C SER A 133 -1.14 -2.12 34.50
N PHE A 134 -0.64 -2.20 33.26
CA PHE A 134 -0.96 -3.34 32.38
C PHE A 134 -0.26 -4.61 32.86
N THR A 135 -1.07 -5.65 33.06
CA THR A 135 -0.64 -7.02 33.31
C THR A 135 -0.12 -7.68 32.03
N PRO A 136 0.58 -8.83 32.12
CA PRO A 136 0.96 -9.61 30.94
C PRO A 136 -0.24 -9.99 30.05
N ARG A 137 -1.44 -10.10 30.61
CA ARG A 137 -2.65 -10.35 29.82
C ARG A 137 -3.03 -9.15 28.96
N ASP A 138 -3.00 -7.94 29.54
CA ASP A 138 -3.36 -6.70 28.84
C ASP A 138 -2.42 -6.45 27.65
N TRP A 139 -1.11 -6.63 27.85
CA TRP A 139 -0.10 -6.50 26.79
C TRP A 139 -0.29 -7.49 25.66
N ARG A 140 -0.58 -8.74 25.98
CA ARG A 140 -0.83 -9.79 24.99
C ARG A 140 -2.10 -9.53 24.19
N ASP A 141 -3.16 -9.08 24.86
CA ASP A 141 -4.40 -8.68 24.19
C ASP A 141 -4.15 -7.49 23.26
N LEU A 142 -3.42 -6.47 23.70
CA LEU A 142 -3.08 -5.31 22.89
C LEU A 142 -2.25 -5.70 21.66
N GLN A 143 -1.21 -6.52 21.85
CA GLN A 143 -0.40 -7.07 20.77
C GLN A 143 -1.28 -7.75 19.72
N LEU A 144 -2.13 -8.70 20.13
CA LEU A 144 -2.92 -9.49 19.19
C LEU A 144 -4.02 -8.67 18.49
N LEU A 145 -4.75 -7.84 19.23
CA LEU A 145 -5.83 -7.02 18.69
C LEU A 145 -5.31 -5.98 17.69
N SER A 146 -4.13 -5.40 17.97
CA SER A 146 -3.47 -4.48 17.03
C SER A 146 -3.10 -5.16 15.71
N GLN A 147 -2.91 -6.48 15.71
CA GLN A 147 -2.60 -7.25 14.51
C GLN A 147 -3.88 -7.72 13.79
N LEU A 148 -4.90 -8.16 14.53
CA LEU A 148 -6.20 -8.57 13.98
C LEU A 148 -6.93 -7.40 13.30
N ALA A 149 -6.84 -6.19 13.86
CA ALA A 149 -7.51 -5.01 13.30
C ALA A 149 -7.01 -4.62 11.90
N TRP A 150 -5.85 -5.12 11.48
CA TRP A 150 -5.27 -4.93 10.15
C TRP A 150 -5.46 -6.13 9.22
N MET A 151 -6.30 -7.10 9.59
CA MET A 151 -6.62 -8.21 8.70
C MET A 151 -7.84 -7.89 7.83
N GLU A 152 -7.77 -8.34 6.57
CA GLU A 152 -8.89 -8.31 5.64
C GLU A 152 -10.09 -9.08 6.23
N GLU A 153 -11.29 -8.54 6.05
CA GLU A 153 -12.49 -8.94 6.77
C GLU A 153 -12.94 -10.36 6.43
N SER A 154 -12.78 -10.79 5.18
CA SER A 154 -13.19 -12.12 4.77
C SER A 154 -12.38 -13.23 5.46
N TRP A 155 -11.19 -12.95 5.99
CA TRP A 155 -10.45 -13.91 6.83
C TRP A 155 -11.14 -14.23 8.15
N PHE A 156 -12.00 -13.36 8.68
CA PHE A 156 -12.79 -13.66 9.88
C PHE A 156 -13.88 -14.71 9.62
N GLU A 157 -14.18 -14.98 8.34
CA GLU A 157 -15.14 -16.00 7.91
C GLU A 157 -14.45 -17.21 7.26
N LYS A 158 -13.37 -16.99 6.49
CA LYS A 158 -12.71 -18.01 5.67
C LYS A 158 -11.64 -18.83 6.41
N ASP A 159 -11.02 -18.28 7.48
CA ASP A 159 -9.93 -18.96 8.21
C ASP A 159 -10.31 -19.31 9.64
N ASP A 160 -10.28 -20.61 9.97
CA ASP A 160 -10.70 -21.14 11.27
C ASP A 160 -9.93 -20.57 12.47
N LEU A 161 -8.65 -20.23 12.31
CA LEU A 161 -7.86 -19.66 13.41
C LEU A 161 -8.23 -18.19 13.58
N VAL A 162 -8.18 -17.41 12.50
CA VAL A 162 -8.46 -15.97 12.53
C VAL A 162 -9.88 -15.70 13.01
N SER A 163 -10.86 -16.48 12.53
CA SER A 163 -12.25 -16.43 12.99
C SER A 163 -12.37 -16.66 14.50
N ARG A 164 -11.79 -17.75 15.02
CA ARG A 164 -11.81 -18.05 16.47
C ARG A 164 -11.17 -16.94 17.31
N LEU A 165 -10.04 -16.40 16.87
CA LEU A 165 -9.36 -15.30 17.57
C LEU A 165 -10.22 -14.04 17.57
N ALA A 166 -10.78 -13.67 16.42
CA ALA A 166 -11.65 -12.51 16.30
C ALA A 166 -12.90 -12.63 17.18
N THR A 167 -13.54 -13.80 17.23
CA THR A 167 -14.68 -14.06 18.13
C THR A 167 -14.30 -14.02 19.61
N LYS A 168 -13.11 -14.56 19.95
CA LYS A 168 -12.64 -14.59 21.35
C LYS A 168 -12.41 -13.18 21.90
N GLY A 169 -11.80 -12.29 21.12
CA GLY A 169 -11.71 -10.85 21.39
C GLY A 169 -10.83 -10.41 22.56
N LYS A 170 -10.40 -11.32 23.45
CA LYS A 170 -9.58 -11.04 24.64
C LYS A 170 -9.00 -12.32 25.24
N ASP A 171 -8.22 -12.19 26.31
CA ASP A 171 -7.66 -13.31 27.08
C ASP A 171 -6.85 -14.29 26.21
N TYR A 172 -6.08 -13.75 25.26
CA TYR A 172 -5.31 -14.58 24.34
C TYR A 172 -4.16 -15.29 25.02
N THR A 173 -3.64 -16.33 24.38
CA THR A 173 -2.47 -17.11 24.81
C THR A 173 -1.27 -16.85 23.90
N GLU A 174 -0.06 -17.17 24.36
CA GLU A 174 1.15 -17.08 23.53
C GLU A 174 1.11 -18.03 22.33
N GLN A 175 0.43 -19.17 22.48
CA GLN A 175 0.22 -20.12 21.39
C GLN A 175 -0.68 -19.54 20.30
N GLU A 176 -1.78 -18.89 20.69
CA GLU A 176 -2.67 -18.16 19.78
C GLU A 176 -1.93 -17.02 19.06
N LYS A 177 -1.09 -16.27 19.78
CA LYS A 177 -0.24 -15.21 19.22
C LYS A 177 0.73 -15.74 18.17
N SER A 178 1.38 -16.86 18.47
CA SER A 178 2.25 -17.55 17.53
C SER A 178 1.47 -18.11 16.32
N GLY A 179 0.24 -18.54 16.51
CA GLY A 179 -0.66 -18.98 15.44
C GLY A 179 -1.01 -17.84 14.48
N LEU A 180 -1.42 -16.68 15.01
CA LEU A 180 -1.74 -15.50 14.19
C LEU A 180 -0.51 -15.02 13.40
N ARG A 181 0.68 -15.05 14.01
CA ARG A 181 1.94 -14.72 13.32
C ARG A 181 2.13 -15.57 12.06
N LYS A 182 1.91 -16.88 12.17
CA LYS A 182 2.04 -17.81 11.04
C LYS A 182 1.02 -17.50 9.94
N LYS A 183 -0.22 -17.21 10.33
CA LYS A 183 -1.28 -16.83 9.37
C LYS A 183 -0.99 -15.54 8.64
N GLN A 184 -0.46 -14.52 9.32
CA GLN A 184 -0.05 -13.30 8.63
C GLN A 184 1.02 -13.56 7.57
N LEU A 185 2.05 -14.36 7.90
CA LEU A 185 3.10 -14.72 6.95
C LEU A 185 2.56 -15.52 5.76
N GLU A 186 1.62 -16.45 6.01
CA GLU A 186 0.91 -17.18 4.97
C GLU A 186 0.16 -16.23 4.02
N PHE A 187 -0.63 -15.31 4.57
CA PHE A 187 -1.47 -14.40 3.78
C PHE A 187 -0.66 -13.35 2.99
N LEU A 188 0.47 -12.88 3.54
CA LEU A 188 1.40 -12.02 2.80
C LEU A 188 1.91 -12.71 1.53
N GLY A 189 2.12 -14.03 1.59
CA GLY A 189 2.51 -14.85 0.44
C GLY A 189 1.44 -14.98 -0.65
N LEU A 190 0.18 -14.65 -0.37
CA LEU A 190 -0.92 -14.79 -1.33
C LEU A 190 -1.13 -13.55 -2.21
N VAL A 191 -0.62 -12.39 -1.82
CA VAL A 191 -0.95 -11.09 -2.44
C VAL A 191 -0.54 -11.07 -3.91
N LEU A 192 0.76 -11.12 -4.22
CA LEU A 192 1.23 -11.03 -5.61
C LEU A 192 0.71 -12.18 -6.50
N PRO A 193 0.68 -13.45 -6.05
CA PRO A 193 0.07 -14.53 -6.82
C PRO A 193 -1.41 -14.30 -7.16
N ALA A 194 -2.20 -13.71 -6.26
CA ALA A 194 -3.61 -13.43 -6.54
C ALA A 194 -3.78 -12.45 -7.71
N TYR A 195 -2.96 -11.39 -7.76
CA TYR A 195 -2.93 -10.46 -8.88
C TYR A 195 -2.45 -11.12 -10.18
N GLY A 196 -1.37 -11.92 -10.12
CA GLY A 196 -0.88 -12.67 -11.28
C GLY A 196 -1.94 -13.60 -11.87
N ASN A 197 -2.65 -14.36 -11.02
CA ASN A 197 -3.72 -15.26 -11.45
C ASN A 197 -4.90 -14.51 -12.07
N ALA A 198 -5.30 -13.37 -11.49
CA ALA A 198 -6.39 -12.55 -12.03
C ALA A 198 -6.01 -11.89 -13.37
N ALA A 199 -4.73 -11.56 -13.57
CA ALA A 199 -4.25 -11.06 -14.85
C ALA A 199 -4.22 -12.16 -15.92
N GLN A 200 -3.77 -13.36 -15.56
CA GLN A 200 -3.73 -14.52 -16.45
C GLN A 200 -5.12 -14.99 -16.89
N SER A 201 -6.14 -14.85 -16.03
CA SER A 201 -7.53 -15.14 -16.39
C SER A 201 -8.17 -14.06 -17.28
N GLY A 202 -7.49 -12.92 -17.48
CA GLY A 202 -8.00 -11.77 -18.21
C GLY A 202 -8.99 -10.92 -17.42
N GLN A 203 -9.21 -11.22 -16.13
CA GLN A 203 -10.16 -10.48 -15.29
C GLN A 203 -9.65 -9.07 -14.96
N ILE A 204 -8.33 -8.90 -14.82
CA ILE A 204 -7.71 -7.59 -14.60
C ILE A 204 -6.59 -7.33 -15.60
N GLU A 205 -6.30 -6.06 -15.83
CA GLU A 205 -5.02 -5.63 -16.38
C GLU A 205 -4.09 -5.22 -15.24
N LEU A 206 -2.82 -5.63 -15.33
CA LEU A 206 -1.75 -5.11 -14.48
C LEU A 206 -0.92 -4.07 -15.23
N SER A 207 -0.85 -2.86 -14.67
CA SER A 207 0.02 -1.78 -15.12
C SER A 207 1.13 -1.55 -14.12
N THR A 208 2.14 -0.77 -14.52
CA THR A 208 3.27 -0.43 -13.64
C THR A 208 3.52 1.08 -13.56
N THR A 209 4.49 1.46 -12.74
CA THR A 209 4.96 2.83 -12.51
C THR A 209 6.49 2.79 -12.54
N PRO A 210 7.18 3.91 -12.80
CA PRO A 210 8.64 3.96 -12.67
C PRO A 210 9.10 3.37 -11.34
N PHE A 211 10.17 2.59 -11.35
CA PHE A 211 10.44 1.58 -10.33
C PHE A 211 10.34 2.08 -8.88
N TYR A 212 10.99 3.20 -8.57
CA TYR A 212 10.98 3.82 -7.24
C TYR A 212 10.01 5.00 -7.12
N HIS A 213 9.01 5.08 -8.01
CA HIS A 213 8.03 6.16 -8.08
C HIS A 213 8.63 7.59 -8.25
N PRO A 214 9.73 7.83 -8.99
CA PRO A 214 10.20 9.19 -9.24
C PRO A 214 9.24 9.97 -10.14
N ILE A 215 9.21 11.29 -9.96
CA ILE A 215 8.56 12.24 -10.88
C ILE A 215 9.41 12.34 -12.15
N LEU A 216 9.14 11.49 -13.15
CA LEU A 216 9.97 11.37 -14.36
C LEU A 216 10.24 12.68 -15.08
N PRO A 217 9.28 13.62 -15.25
CA PRO A 217 9.56 14.90 -15.88
C PRO A 217 10.73 15.64 -15.23
N LEU A 218 10.80 15.66 -13.89
CA LEU A 218 11.85 16.36 -13.14
C LEU A 218 13.20 15.63 -13.16
N ILE A 219 13.19 14.31 -13.38
CA ILE A 219 14.42 13.53 -13.62
C ILE A 219 14.97 13.81 -15.01
N CYS A 220 14.09 13.90 -16.02
CA CYS A 220 14.47 14.21 -17.39
C CYS A 220 15.06 15.62 -17.50
N ASP A 221 14.34 16.63 -16.99
CA ASP A 221 14.81 18.00 -16.87
C ASP A 221 14.02 18.74 -15.77
N SER A 222 14.70 19.15 -14.69
CA SER A 222 14.06 19.88 -13.59
C SER A 222 13.42 21.20 -14.04
N ASP A 223 13.91 21.82 -15.12
CA ASP A 223 13.40 23.11 -15.60
C ASP A 223 12.00 22.98 -16.23
N ILE A 224 11.58 21.76 -16.58
CA ILE A 224 10.25 21.48 -17.14
C ILE A 224 9.12 21.94 -16.21
N ALA A 225 9.39 22.04 -14.90
CA ALA A 225 8.45 22.54 -13.91
C ALA A 225 7.89 23.93 -14.26
N ARG A 226 8.65 24.76 -14.99
CA ARG A 226 8.19 26.09 -15.44
C ARG A 226 7.07 26.05 -16.47
N VAL A 227 6.91 24.94 -17.20
CA VAL A 227 5.79 24.78 -18.14
C VAL A 227 4.48 24.70 -17.38
N ALA A 228 4.44 23.93 -16.29
CA ALA A 228 3.26 23.82 -15.44
C ALA A 228 3.09 25.01 -14.50
N ASN A 229 4.19 25.54 -13.96
CA ASN A 229 4.19 26.67 -13.04
C ASN A 229 5.39 27.61 -13.33
N PRO A 230 5.19 28.67 -14.14
CA PRO A 230 6.26 29.58 -14.56
C PRO A 230 7.04 30.24 -13.41
N GLY A 231 6.39 30.42 -12.26
CA GLY A 231 6.96 31.07 -11.07
C GLY A 231 7.71 30.14 -10.12
N THR A 232 7.76 28.83 -10.38
CA THR A 232 8.43 27.88 -9.48
C THR A 232 9.93 28.20 -9.32
N PRO A 233 10.44 28.29 -8.07
CA PRO A 233 11.88 28.41 -7.84
C PRO A 233 12.57 27.11 -8.27
N LEU A 234 13.68 27.24 -9.01
CA LEU A 234 14.45 26.11 -9.52
C LEU A 234 15.85 26.05 -8.91
N PRO A 235 16.48 24.87 -8.88
CA PRO A 235 17.90 24.75 -8.55
C PRO A 235 18.76 25.64 -9.44
N ARG A 236 19.90 26.12 -8.90
CA ARG A 236 20.84 26.98 -9.66
C ARG A 236 21.37 26.31 -10.93
N ARG A 237 21.50 24.98 -10.92
CA ARG A 237 21.88 24.16 -12.07
C ARG A 237 20.75 23.19 -12.33
N ALA A 238 20.22 23.18 -13.56
CA ALA A 238 19.21 22.23 -13.98
C ALA A 238 19.72 20.80 -13.77
N TYR A 239 18.88 19.95 -13.17
CA TYR A 239 19.12 18.51 -13.09
C TYR A 239 18.52 17.86 -14.34
N ARG A 240 19.35 17.15 -15.13
CA ARG A 240 18.96 16.56 -16.41
C ARG A 240 19.58 15.19 -16.55
N ARG A 241 18.80 14.14 -16.28
CA ARG A 241 19.22 12.74 -16.35
C ARG A 241 18.12 11.89 -17.01
N PRO A 242 17.76 12.15 -18.28
CA PRO A 242 16.75 11.36 -19.00
C PRO A 242 17.12 9.86 -19.09
N GLU A 243 18.40 9.52 -19.03
CA GLU A 243 18.87 8.13 -18.91
C GLU A 243 18.43 7.46 -17.61
N ASP A 244 18.40 8.17 -16.49
CA ASP A 244 17.92 7.64 -15.21
C ASP A 244 16.39 7.44 -15.26
N ALA A 245 15.66 8.32 -15.96
CA ALA A 245 14.23 8.16 -16.21
C ALA A 245 13.93 6.90 -17.06
N ARG A 246 14.73 6.65 -18.10
CA ARG A 246 14.64 5.44 -18.92
C ARG A 246 14.93 4.18 -18.11
N GLU A 247 15.94 4.21 -17.26
CA GLU A 247 16.31 3.08 -16.42
C GLU A 247 15.18 2.71 -15.45
N GLN A 248 14.53 3.71 -14.83
CA GLN A 248 13.39 3.48 -13.95
C GLN A 248 12.22 2.79 -14.66
N LEU A 249 12.01 3.09 -15.94
CA LEU A 249 10.99 2.45 -16.77
C LEU A 249 11.39 1.02 -17.18
N ARG A 250 12.66 0.79 -17.54
CA ARG A 250 13.20 -0.53 -17.87
C ARG A 250 13.09 -1.50 -16.71
N LEU A 251 13.62 -1.09 -15.56
CA LEU A 251 13.56 -1.88 -14.32
C LEU A 251 12.11 -2.20 -13.95
N ALA A 252 11.17 -1.27 -14.14
CA ALA A 252 9.76 -1.51 -13.86
C ALA A 252 9.16 -2.59 -14.78
N ARG A 253 9.48 -2.56 -16.07
CA ARG A 253 9.02 -3.59 -17.03
C ARG A 253 9.63 -4.96 -16.73
N GLU A 254 10.93 -5.01 -16.44
CA GLU A 254 11.64 -6.24 -16.09
C GLU A 254 11.11 -6.85 -14.79
N TYR A 255 10.87 -6.01 -13.77
CA TYR A 255 10.23 -6.43 -12.53
C TYR A 255 8.87 -7.06 -12.78
N HIS A 256 8.02 -6.38 -13.55
CA HIS A 256 6.67 -6.83 -13.83
C HIS A 256 6.66 -8.13 -14.64
N GLU A 257 7.58 -8.28 -15.61
CA GLU A 257 7.75 -9.53 -16.36
C GLU A 257 8.21 -10.67 -15.45
N ARG A 258 9.16 -10.44 -14.55
CA ARG A 258 9.64 -11.44 -13.59
C ARG A 258 8.55 -11.91 -12.64
N VAL A 259 7.71 -10.99 -12.16
CA VAL A 259 6.71 -11.28 -11.10
C VAL A 259 5.40 -11.81 -11.67
N PHE A 260 4.94 -11.27 -12.80
CA PHE A 260 3.62 -11.60 -13.37
C PHE A 260 3.68 -12.37 -14.69
N GLY A 261 4.87 -12.56 -15.26
CA GLY A 261 5.08 -13.36 -16.47
C GLY A 261 4.91 -12.58 -17.79
N SER A 262 4.62 -11.28 -17.74
CA SER A 262 4.49 -10.44 -18.94
C SER A 262 4.95 -9.01 -18.69
N LYS A 263 5.42 -8.32 -19.73
CA LYS A 263 5.68 -6.87 -19.65
C LYS A 263 4.35 -6.10 -19.59
N PRO A 264 4.28 -5.00 -18.84
CA PRO A 264 3.07 -4.20 -18.72
C PRO A 264 2.88 -3.35 -19.97
N ALA A 265 1.65 -3.29 -20.48
CA ALA A 265 1.27 -2.36 -21.54
C ALA A 265 1.04 -0.94 -20.99
N GLY A 266 0.45 -0.85 -19.79
CA GLY A 266 0.11 0.38 -19.11
C GLY A 266 1.19 0.97 -18.22
N LEU A 267 1.31 2.29 -18.27
CA LEU A 267 2.10 3.10 -17.35
C LEU A 267 1.18 4.02 -16.53
N TRP A 268 1.27 3.96 -15.21
CA TRP A 268 0.85 5.05 -14.35
C TRP A 268 2.08 5.91 -14.04
N PRO A 269 2.25 7.09 -14.65
CA PRO A 269 3.31 8.01 -14.28
C PRO A 269 3.14 8.41 -12.82
N SER A 270 4.23 8.51 -12.07
CA SER A 270 4.21 8.89 -10.66
C SER A 270 3.45 10.21 -10.49
N GLU A 271 2.42 10.22 -9.64
CA GLU A 271 1.51 11.36 -9.43
C GLU A 271 0.80 11.88 -10.70
N GLY A 272 0.64 11.04 -11.72
CA GLY A 272 0.09 11.44 -13.01
C GLY A 272 0.97 12.44 -13.77
N SER A 273 2.23 12.61 -13.37
CA SER A 273 3.15 13.62 -13.92
C SER A 273 3.65 13.25 -15.31
N VAL A 274 3.56 14.19 -16.25
CA VAL A 274 3.92 13.97 -17.66
C VAL A 274 4.72 15.13 -18.25
N SER A 275 5.55 14.81 -19.24
CA SER A 275 6.18 15.75 -20.17
C SER A 275 6.45 15.03 -21.49
N ASP A 276 6.59 15.78 -22.59
CA ASP A 276 6.84 15.19 -23.92
C ASP A 276 8.07 14.26 -23.90
N GLN A 277 9.15 14.68 -23.22
CA GLN A 277 10.37 13.89 -23.11
C GLN A 277 10.14 12.60 -22.31
N ALA A 278 9.46 12.67 -21.16
CA ALA A 278 9.20 11.49 -20.34
C ALA A 278 8.29 10.48 -21.07
N LEU A 279 7.26 10.97 -21.77
CA LEU A 279 6.35 10.13 -22.55
C LEU A 279 7.00 9.57 -23.81
N THR A 280 7.90 10.31 -24.46
CA THR A 280 8.71 9.80 -25.58
C THR A 280 9.56 8.62 -25.13
N ILE A 281 10.26 8.75 -24.01
CA ILE A 281 11.04 7.65 -23.43
C ILE A 281 10.14 6.46 -23.11
N ALA A 282 8.98 6.69 -22.49
CA ALA A 282 8.03 5.60 -22.20
C ALA A 282 7.54 4.88 -23.47
N ALA A 283 7.20 5.60 -24.52
CA ALA A 283 6.79 5.02 -25.79
C ALA A 283 7.91 4.18 -26.42
N GLU A 284 9.15 4.67 -26.40
CA GLU A 284 10.33 3.94 -26.90
C GLU A 284 10.63 2.66 -26.11
N GLU A 285 10.37 2.64 -24.80
CA GLU A 285 10.49 1.44 -23.96
C GLU A 285 9.29 0.47 -24.11
N GLY A 286 8.30 0.83 -24.95
CA GLY A 286 7.21 -0.05 -25.36
C GLY A 286 5.96 0.01 -24.49
N PHE A 287 5.73 1.11 -23.77
CA PHE A 287 4.44 1.38 -23.13
C PHE A 287 3.40 1.80 -24.18
N GLN A 288 2.17 1.32 -24.05
CA GLN A 288 1.09 1.53 -25.03
C GLN A 288 0.05 2.56 -24.58
N TRP A 289 -0.11 2.73 -23.26
CA TRP A 289 -1.00 3.73 -22.70
C TRP A 289 -0.47 4.27 -21.38
N PHE A 290 -0.93 5.47 -21.01
CA PHE A 290 -0.68 6.05 -19.69
C PHE A 290 -1.92 6.79 -19.15
N GLY A 291 -1.96 6.99 -17.83
CA GLY A 291 -2.98 7.81 -17.17
C GLY A 291 -2.45 9.18 -16.72
N THR A 292 -3.23 10.24 -16.90
CA THR A 292 -2.92 11.59 -16.36
C THR A 292 -4.21 12.39 -16.11
N ASP A 293 -4.06 13.59 -15.57
CA ASP A 293 -5.14 14.47 -15.12
C ASP A 293 -5.94 15.10 -16.28
N GLU A 294 -7.24 15.33 -16.05
CA GLU A 294 -8.13 16.00 -17.02
C GLU A 294 -7.66 17.41 -17.37
N GLY A 295 -6.98 18.11 -16.45
CA GLY A 295 -6.39 19.42 -16.69
C GLY A 295 -5.21 19.40 -17.65
N VAL A 296 -4.48 18.28 -17.78
CA VAL A 296 -3.48 18.12 -18.84
C VAL A 296 -4.18 18.04 -20.19
N LEU A 297 -5.17 17.16 -20.32
CA LEU A 297 -5.97 17.00 -21.54
C LEU A 297 -6.64 18.31 -21.95
N GLY A 298 -7.21 19.04 -20.99
CA GLY A 298 -7.88 20.31 -21.21
C GLY A 298 -6.94 21.37 -21.77
N ARG A 299 -5.73 21.50 -21.22
CA ARG A 299 -4.71 22.42 -21.75
C ARG A 299 -4.22 22.01 -23.14
N THR A 300 -4.06 20.71 -23.40
CA THR A 300 -3.65 20.20 -24.72
C THR A 300 -4.70 20.47 -25.79
N LEU A 301 -5.97 20.24 -25.49
CA LEU A 301 -7.08 20.42 -26.43
C LEU A 301 -7.67 21.83 -26.41
N ASN A 302 -7.18 22.70 -25.53
CA ASN A 302 -7.74 24.02 -25.26
C ASN A 302 -9.25 23.98 -24.91
N VAL A 303 -9.63 23.05 -24.03
CA VAL A 303 -10.99 22.88 -23.51
C VAL A 303 -11.01 22.95 -21.97
N GLY A 304 -12.10 23.45 -21.41
CA GLY A 304 -12.33 23.49 -19.97
C GLY A 304 -13.22 22.34 -19.51
N PHE A 305 -12.83 21.66 -18.43
CA PHE A 305 -13.69 20.75 -17.70
C PHE A 305 -14.30 21.51 -16.51
N PHE A 306 -15.62 21.66 -16.49
CA PHE A 306 -16.32 22.38 -15.43
C PHE A 306 -17.20 21.41 -14.64
N ARG A 307 -17.13 21.53 -13.33
CA ARG A 307 -17.98 20.77 -12.39
C ARG A 307 -18.70 21.74 -11.47
N ASP A 308 -19.90 21.38 -11.05
CA ASP A 308 -20.59 22.10 -9.98
C ASP A 308 -19.93 21.81 -8.61
N GLY A 309 -20.45 22.44 -7.55
CA GLY A 309 -19.96 22.23 -6.19
C GLY A 309 -20.11 20.80 -5.64
N ASN A 310 -20.84 19.93 -6.35
CA ASN A 310 -21.02 18.51 -6.03
C ASN A 310 -20.15 17.60 -6.93
N GLY A 311 -19.32 18.17 -7.81
CA GLY A 311 -18.44 17.42 -8.71
C GLY A 311 -19.13 16.88 -9.96
N ILE A 312 -20.38 17.27 -10.24
CA ILE A 312 -21.13 16.87 -11.44
C ILE A 312 -20.65 17.73 -12.61
N PRO A 313 -20.33 17.13 -13.78
CA PRO A 313 -19.99 17.90 -14.97
C PRO A 313 -21.09 18.90 -15.30
N ALA A 314 -20.77 20.19 -15.27
CA ALA A 314 -21.67 21.24 -15.69
C ALA A 314 -21.67 21.26 -17.22
N THR A 315 -22.80 20.92 -17.84
CA THR A 315 -23.00 21.26 -19.25
C THR A 315 -23.05 22.78 -19.37
N LEU A 316 -22.14 23.36 -20.15
CA LEU A 316 -22.26 24.74 -20.63
C LEU A 316 -23.55 24.93 -21.42
#